data_AF-A0A943N6Y4-F1
#
_entry.id   AF-A0A943N6Y4-F1
#
_cell.length_a   1.000
_cell.length_b   1.000
_cell.length_c   1.000
_cell.angle_alpha   90.00
_cell.angle_beta   90.00
_cell.angle_gamma   90.00
#
_symmetry.space_group_name_H-M   'P 1'
#
loop_
_entity.id
_entity.type
_entity.pdbx_description
1 polymer ?
#
loop_
_entity_poly.entity_id
_entity_poly.type
_entity_poly.pdbx_seq_one_letter_code
_entity_poly.pdbx_strand_id
1 'polypeptide(L)'
;DMPLNDASDIDRASAAMRYWLDRGAMGIAVNTDALTASGDKRALHRAMCALNRNVFSLYPDCFTVGIGKNVPFEDAVQLTRTENRELLMQLYTPAHMAEAFSPASGSLGALFGGGDAKRFKHDADYYQVQGELKGGWFLNGISLTQGQFSPQQELTRRLRSKAACLYVMTGRGTPLIRQGDEIGLYAENTPMQWNNSRAAGFTLGTSRLKGDRALWHTPVRTGRKACLWS
;
A
#
# COMPACT_ATOMS: atom_id res chain seq x y z
N ASP A 1 15.68 9.31 0.10
CA ASP A 1 16.28 8.22 0.87
C ASP A 1 17.57 8.66 1.53
N MET A 2 17.54 8.86 2.85
CA MET A 2 18.73 9.11 3.67
C MET A 2 18.93 7.84 4.51
N PRO A 3 20.08 7.16 4.45
CA PRO A 3 20.34 6.02 5.32
C PRO A 3 20.36 6.49 6.77
N LEU A 4 19.77 5.73 7.70
CA LEU A 4 19.81 6.02 9.14
C LEU A 4 20.79 5.07 9.82
N ASN A 5 22.08 5.22 9.50
CA ASN A 5 23.09 4.25 9.89
C ASN A 5 23.84 4.65 11.17
N ASP A 6 23.81 5.94 11.54
CA ASP A 6 24.41 6.46 12.76
C ASP A 6 23.57 7.57 13.44
N ALA A 7 24.06 8.06 14.59
CA ALA A 7 23.37 9.10 15.35
C ALA A 7 23.27 10.43 14.58
N SER A 8 24.24 10.75 13.72
CA SER A 8 24.23 11.99 12.92
C SER A 8 23.14 11.95 11.86
N ASP A 9 22.94 10.78 11.23
CA ASP A 9 21.86 10.58 10.25
C ASP A 9 20.48 10.70 10.91
N ILE A 10 20.30 10.12 12.11
CA ILE A 10 19.06 10.23 12.89
C ILE A 10 18.76 11.68 13.25
N ASP A 11 19.77 12.46 13.64
CA ASP A 11 19.58 13.88 13.98
C ASP A 11 19.20 14.72 12.75
N ARG A 12 19.83 14.46 11.60
CA ARG A 12 19.49 15.11 10.33
C ARG A 12 18.07 14.78 9.88
N ALA A 13 17.69 13.50 9.93
CA ALA A 13 16.34 13.08 9.62
C ALA A 13 15.32 13.68 10.61
N SER A 14 15.67 13.73 11.89
CA SER A 14 14.82 14.34 12.92
C SER A 14 14.56 15.82 12.64
N ALA A 15 15.60 16.58 12.32
CA ALA A 15 15.49 17.99 11.96
C ALA A 15 14.62 18.20 10.70
N ALA A 16 14.80 17.36 9.68
CA ALA A 16 14.00 17.42 8.47
C ALA A 16 12.51 17.09 8.73
N MET A 17 12.22 16.10 9.59
CA MET A 17 10.84 15.78 9.95
C MET A 17 10.17 16.92 10.72
N ARG A 18 10.84 17.48 11.74
CA ARG A 18 10.34 18.65 12.49
C ARG A 18 10.05 19.82 11.57
N TYR A 19 10.93 20.12 10.61
CA TYR A 19 10.71 21.18 9.63
C TYR A 19 9.36 21.07 8.91
N TRP A 20 8.96 19.86 8.52
CA TRP A 20 7.68 19.63 7.83
C TRP A 20 6.49 19.62 8.79
N LEU A 21 6.64 19.02 9.97
CA LEU A 21 5.59 18.99 11.00
C LEU A 21 5.25 20.39 11.52
N ASP A 22 6.25 21.24 11.72
CA ASP A 22 6.08 22.67 12.08
C ASP A 22 5.32 23.47 11.01
N ARG A 23 5.21 22.93 9.78
CA ARG A 23 4.48 23.52 8.66
C ARG A 23 3.13 22.87 8.41
N GLY A 24 2.66 22.04 9.33
CA GLY A 24 1.33 21.43 9.29
C GLY A 24 1.26 20.10 8.54
N ALA A 25 2.40 19.43 8.29
CA ALA A 25 2.34 18.03 7.93
C ALA A 25 1.71 17.23 9.09
N MET A 26 0.74 16.37 8.77
CA MET A 26 -0.05 15.63 9.77
C MET A 26 0.52 14.24 10.10
N GLY A 27 1.56 13.82 9.39
CA GLY A 27 2.11 12.48 9.56
C GLY A 27 3.43 12.27 8.85
N ILE A 28 4.15 11.23 9.27
CA ILE A 28 5.42 10.80 8.70
C ILE A 28 5.31 9.35 8.23
N ALA A 29 5.61 9.13 6.95
CA ALA A 29 5.81 7.80 6.39
C ALA A 29 7.32 7.50 6.31
N VAL A 30 7.75 6.43 6.96
CA VAL A 30 9.16 6.01 7.02
C VAL A 30 9.36 4.80 6.12
N ASN A 31 10.32 4.85 5.21
CA ASN A 31 10.71 3.67 4.42
C ASN A 31 11.45 2.67 5.32
N THR A 32 10.77 1.62 5.76
CA THR A 32 11.35 0.61 6.66
C THR A 32 12.18 -0.44 5.92
N ASP A 33 12.00 -0.60 4.60
CA ASP A 33 12.79 -1.53 3.79
C ASP A 33 14.26 -1.12 3.69
N ALA A 34 14.52 0.18 3.61
CA ALA A 34 15.88 0.70 3.57
C ALA A 34 16.70 0.34 4.83
N LEU A 35 16.01 0.17 5.97
CA LEU A 35 16.63 -0.11 7.26
C LEU A 35 16.73 -1.61 7.54
N THR A 36 15.76 -2.41 7.10
CA THR A 36 15.83 -3.88 7.18
C THR A 36 16.88 -4.47 6.24
N ALA A 37 17.18 -3.81 5.12
CA ALA A 37 18.20 -4.25 4.16
C ALA A 37 19.61 -4.36 4.76
N SER A 38 19.89 -3.69 5.89
CA SER A 38 21.16 -3.82 6.64
C SER A 38 21.35 -5.18 7.30
N GLY A 39 20.29 -5.99 7.44
CA GLY A 39 20.31 -7.27 8.15
C GLY A 39 20.31 -7.17 9.67
N ASP A 40 20.60 -5.99 10.25
CA ASP A 40 20.49 -5.76 11.69
C ASP A 40 19.06 -5.33 12.07
N LYS A 41 18.22 -6.31 12.40
CA LYS A 41 16.85 -6.06 12.89
C LYS A 41 16.80 -5.12 14.09
N ARG A 42 17.81 -5.15 14.96
CA ARG A 42 17.84 -4.27 16.14
C ARG A 42 18.12 -2.83 15.73
N ALA A 43 18.80 -2.59 14.61
CA ALA A 43 19.02 -1.24 14.09
C ALA A 43 17.71 -0.55 13.73
N LEU A 44 16.76 -1.28 13.11
CA LEU A 44 15.43 -0.74 12.80
C LEU A 44 14.72 -0.23 14.05
N HIS A 45 14.58 -1.08 15.07
CA HIS A 45 13.92 -0.71 16.33
C HIS A 45 14.65 0.44 17.06
N ARG A 46 15.99 0.41 17.13
CA ARG A 46 16.77 1.51 17.70
C ARG A 46 16.52 2.83 16.97
N ALA A 47 16.49 2.80 15.64
CA ALA A 47 16.21 3.98 14.82
C ALA A 47 14.80 4.51 15.07
N MET A 48 13.79 3.64 15.13
CA MET A 48 12.40 4.07 15.36
C MET A 48 12.21 4.64 16.77
N CYS A 49 12.77 4.01 17.81
CA CYS A 49 12.78 4.56 19.17
C CYS A 49 13.48 5.92 19.23
N ALA A 50 14.59 6.10 18.51
CA ALA A 50 15.30 7.36 18.46
C ALA A 50 14.48 8.45 17.77
N LEU A 51 13.84 8.15 16.63
CA LEU A 51 12.93 9.06 15.94
C LEU A 51 11.68 9.38 16.77
N ASN A 52 11.16 8.43 17.54
CA ASN A 52 10.03 8.69 18.43
C ASN A 52 10.40 9.70 19.52
N ARG A 53 11.51 9.48 20.21
CA ARG A 53 12.03 10.40 21.24
C ARG A 53 12.36 11.77 20.68
N ASN A 54 12.94 11.81 19.48
CA ASN A 54 13.42 13.06 18.89
C ASN A 54 12.29 13.81 18.16
N VAL A 55 11.27 13.14 17.65
CA VAL A 55 10.25 13.76 16.79
C VAL A 55 8.86 13.32 17.18
N PHE A 56 8.50 12.05 17.00
CA PHE A 56 7.09 11.64 16.98
C PHE A 56 6.36 11.97 18.29
N SER A 57 7.01 11.79 19.43
CA SER A 57 6.45 12.12 20.75
C SER A 57 6.28 13.63 21.00
N LEU A 58 6.93 14.49 20.22
CA LEU A 58 6.81 15.95 20.32
C LEU A 58 5.60 16.50 19.54
N TYR A 59 5.01 15.69 18.65
CA TYR A 59 3.85 16.05 17.83
C TYR A 59 2.75 15.01 18.07
N PRO A 60 1.95 15.14 19.14
CA PRO A 60 0.99 14.10 19.54
C PRO A 60 -0.10 13.83 18.51
N ASP A 61 -0.41 14.81 17.65
CA ASP A 61 -1.40 14.68 16.57
C ASP A 61 -0.81 14.11 15.27
N CYS A 62 0.51 13.84 15.24
CA CYS A 62 1.19 13.29 14.08
C CYS A 62 1.00 11.77 14.02
N PHE A 63 0.44 11.26 12.92
CA PHE A 63 0.45 9.82 12.68
C PHE A 63 1.79 9.36 12.10
N THR A 64 2.25 8.16 12.48
CA THR A 64 3.50 7.60 11.98
C THR A 64 3.28 6.23 11.39
N VAL A 65 3.82 6.01 10.19
CA VAL A 65 3.67 4.75 9.49
C VAL A 65 4.97 4.27 8.89
N GLY A 66 5.27 3.00 9.10
CA GLY A 66 6.32 2.31 8.36
C GLY A 66 5.79 1.81 7.02
N ILE A 67 6.50 2.11 5.95
CA ILE A 67 6.22 1.65 4.58
C ILE A 67 7.39 0.77 4.16
N GLY A 68 7.17 -0.55 4.17
CA GLY A 68 8.14 -1.52 3.69
C GLY A 68 7.48 -2.88 3.51
N LYS A 69 7.89 -3.60 2.47
CA LYS A 69 7.34 -4.91 2.08
C LYS A 69 8.11 -6.07 2.70
N ASN A 70 9.33 -5.84 3.18
CA ASN A 70 10.25 -6.88 3.66
C ASN A 70 10.34 -6.94 5.19
N VAL A 71 9.44 -6.27 5.91
CA VAL A 71 9.38 -6.32 7.38
C VAL A 71 8.73 -7.65 7.81
N PRO A 72 9.43 -8.50 8.57
CA PRO A 72 8.84 -9.73 9.10
C PRO A 72 7.66 -9.45 10.03
N PHE A 73 6.70 -10.38 10.10
CA PHE A 73 5.48 -10.20 10.90
C PHE A 73 5.74 -9.77 12.35
N GLU A 74 6.65 -10.47 13.04
CA GLU A 74 6.96 -10.16 14.45
C GLU A 74 7.52 -8.74 14.60
N ASP A 75 8.37 -8.32 13.67
CA ASP A 75 8.95 -6.98 13.68
C ASP A 75 7.86 -5.92 13.38
N ALA A 76 6.94 -6.20 12.44
CA ALA A 76 5.78 -5.33 12.17
C ALA A 76 4.85 -5.16 13.38
N VAL A 77 4.66 -6.23 14.16
CA VAL A 77 3.95 -6.15 15.44
C VAL A 77 4.73 -5.29 16.42
N GLN A 78 6.01 -5.59 16.67
CA GLN A 78 6.82 -4.86 17.64
C GLN A 78 6.94 -3.37 17.31
N LEU A 79 7.09 -3.02 16.03
CA LEU A 79 7.14 -1.61 15.57
C LEU A 79 5.89 -0.81 15.92
N THR A 80 4.75 -1.47 16.10
CA THR A 80 3.43 -0.82 16.20
C THR A 80 2.79 -0.97 17.58
N ARG A 81 3.43 -1.72 18.48
CA ARG A 81 3.02 -1.81 19.88
C ARG A 81 3.25 -0.49 20.60
N THR A 82 2.20 0.00 21.25
CA THR A 82 2.24 1.26 21.99
C THR A 82 3.36 1.31 23.04
N GLU A 83 3.64 0.19 23.72
CA GLU A 83 4.68 0.12 24.76
C GLU A 83 6.10 0.35 24.21
N ASN A 84 6.34 -0.01 22.95
CA ASN A 84 7.67 0.10 22.34
C ASN A 84 8.00 1.53 21.92
N ARG A 85 6.98 2.41 21.80
CA ARG A 85 7.14 3.83 21.43
C ARG A 85 7.96 3.99 20.15
N GLU A 86 7.51 3.31 19.10
CA GLU A 86 8.14 3.35 17.78
C GLU A 86 7.18 4.04 16.79
N LEU A 87 6.43 3.25 16.01
CA LEU A 87 5.46 3.71 15.02
C LEU A 87 4.02 3.48 15.51
N LEU A 88 3.05 4.21 14.97
CA LEU A 88 1.63 3.90 15.20
C LEU A 88 1.15 2.72 14.36
N MET A 89 1.69 2.56 13.15
CA MET A 89 1.27 1.52 12.23
C MET A 89 2.37 1.11 11.25
N GLN A 90 2.26 -0.09 10.70
CA GLN A 90 3.17 -0.64 9.70
C GLN A 90 2.35 -1.15 8.52
N LEU A 91 2.72 -0.76 7.30
CA LEU A 91 2.22 -1.42 6.10
C LEU A 91 2.65 -2.87 6.15
N TYR A 92 1.68 -3.76 6.28
CA TYR A 92 1.93 -5.19 6.35
C TYR A 92 0.90 -5.94 5.51
N THR A 93 1.40 -6.68 4.54
CA THR A 93 0.64 -7.69 3.80
C THR A 93 1.63 -8.78 3.42
N PRO A 94 1.41 -10.04 3.82
CA PRO A 94 2.30 -11.13 3.44
C PRO A 94 2.45 -11.22 1.92
N ALA A 95 3.67 -11.43 1.43
CA ALA A 95 3.95 -11.45 -0.01
C ALA A 95 3.04 -12.41 -0.79
N HIS A 96 2.86 -13.64 -0.28
CA HIS A 96 1.99 -14.65 -0.89
C HIS A 96 0.50 -14.24 -0.92
N MET A 97 0.04 -13.39 0.03
CA MET A 97 -1.32 -12.85 0.01
C MET A 97 -1.45 -11.71 -0.99
N ALA A 98 -0.40 -10.89 -1.16
CA ALA A 98 -0.38 -9.84 -2.18
C ALA A 98 -0.44 -10.45 -3.60
N GLU A 99 0.26 -11.57 -3.82
CA GLU A 99 0.23 -12.33 -5.07
C GLU A 99 -1.14 -12.94 -5.39
N ALA A 100 -1.95 -13.25 -4.37
CA ALA A 100 -3.28 -13.83 -4.55
C ALA A 100 -4.18 -12.95 -5.46
N PHE A 101 -3.99 -11.63 -5.41
CA PHE A 101 -4.74 -10.66 -6.21
C PHE A 101 -4.10 -10.32 -7.56
N SER A 102 -2.97 -10.95 -7.93
CA SER A 102 -2.25 -10.69 -9.17
C SER A 102 -2.93 -11.29 -10.42
N PRO A 103 -2.85 -10.64 -11.61
CA PRO A 103 -3.51 -11.05 -12.87
C PRO A 103 -2.93 -12.28 -13.55
N ALA A 104 -1.78 -12.82 -13.10
CA ALA A 104 -1.16 -14.02 -13.68
C ALA A 104 -2.08 -15.28 -13.66
N SER A 105 -3.23 -15.19 -13.01
CA SER A 105 -4.16 -16.26 -12.75
C SER A 105 -5.45 -16.05 -13.55
N GLY A 106 -5.59 -16.68 -14.72
CA GLY A 106 -6.63 -16.35 -15.72
C GLY A 106 -8.11 -16.71 -15.41
N SER A 107 -8.54 -16.97 -14.17
CA SER A 107 -9.95 -17.32 -13.88
C SER A 107 -10.48 -16.83 -12.52
N LEU A 108 -11.80 -16.97 -12.31
CA LEU A 108 -12.51 -16.65 -11.06
C LEU A 108 -12.16 -17.64 -9.93
N GLY A 109 -11.88 -18.91 -10.26
CA GLY A 109 -11.27 -19.87 -9.32
C GLY A 109 -9.79 -19.57 -9.04
N ALA A 110 -9.19 -18.75 -9.90
CA ALA A 110 -7.85 -18.21 -9.74
C ALA A 110 -7.85 -16.81 -9.09
N LEU A 111 -8.97 -16.36 -8.47
CA LEU A 111 -9.02 -15.12 -7.66
C LEU A 111 -7.95 -15.07 -6.55
N PHE A 112 -7.34 -16.22 -6.27
CA PHE A 112 -6.24 -16.44 -5.34
C PHE A 112 -4.98 -17.01 -6.01
N GLY A 113 -4.72 -16.75 -7.29
CA GLY A 113 -3.50 -17.23 -7.94
C GLY A 113 -3.49 -18.72 -8.31
N GLY A 114 -4.65 -19.38 -8.39
CA GLY A 114 -4.71 -20.86 -8.32
C GLY A 114 -4.40 -21.40 -6.93
N GLY A 115 -4.25 -20.52 -5.94
CA GLY A 115 -4.08 -20.81 -4.53
C GLY A 115 -5.40 -21.17 -3.85
N ASP A 116 -5.26 -21.96 -2.80
CA ASP A 116 -6.35 -22.39 -1.96
C ASP A 116 -6.97 -21.18 -1.25
N ALA A 117 -8.20 -20.81 -1.60
CA ALA A 117 -8.96 -19.77 -0.90
C ALA A 117 -9.01 -20.02 0.62
N LYS A 118 -8.94 -21.29 1.04
CA LYS A 118 -8.83 -21.66 2.46
C LYS A 118 -7.50 -21.23 3.05
N ARG A 119 -6.39 -21.37 2.31
CA ARG A 119 -5.07 -20.88 2.72
C ARG A 119 -5.07 -19.36 2.84
N PHE A 120 -5.59 -18.64 1.84
CA PHE A 120 -5.71 -17.18 1.94
C PHE A 120 -6.52 -16.77 3.18
N LYS A 121 -7.68 -17.40 3.41
CA LYS A 121 -8.51 -17.12 4.58
C LYS A 121 -7.78 -17.45 5.89
N HIS A 122 -7.09 -18.59 5.94
CA HIS A 122 -6.33 -19.00 7.11
C HIS A 122 -5.21 -18.00 7.43
N ASP A 123 -4.42 -17.62 6.44
CA ASP A 123 -3.30 -16.70 6.60
C ASP A 123 -3.83 -15.29 6.96
N ALA A 124 -4.87 -14.81 6.27
CA ALA A 124 -5.57 -13.58 6.59
C ALA A 124 -6.02 -13.52 8.05
N ASP A 125 -6.70 -14.57 8.51
CA ASP A 125 -7.22 -14.69 9.87
C ASP A 125 -6.08 -14.77 10.88
N TYR A 126 -5.06 -15.60 10.61
CA TYR A 126 -3.88 -15.73 11.45
C TYR A 126 -3.19 -14.39 11.69
N TYR A 127 -2.87 -13.64 10.63
CA TYR A 127 -2.15 -12.36 10.80
C TYR A 127 -2.99 -11.29 11.47
N GLN A 128 -4.30 -11.25 11.21
CA GLN A 128 -5.22 -10.29 11.85
C GLN A 128 -5.39 -10.61 13.35
N VAL A 129 -5.68 -11.87 13.69
CA VAL A 129 -5.86 -12.33 15.07
C VAL A 129 -4.55 -12.25 15.85
N GLN A 130 -3.45 -12.75 15.31
CA GLN A 130 -2.16 -12.69 16.01
C GLN A 130 -1.65 -11.25 16.12
N GLY A 131 -1.90 -10.41 15.12
CA GLY A 131 -1.56 -8.98 15.18
C GLY A 131 -2.29 -8.31 16.33
N GLU A 132 -3.59 -8.57 16.47
CA GLU A 132 -4.39 -8.07 17.58
C GLU A 132 -3.94 -8.60 18.94
N LEU A 133 -3.82 -9.93 19.09
CA LEU A 133 -3.42 -10.55 20.35
C LEU A 133 -2.05 -10.08 20.84
N LYS A 134 -1.14 -9.74 19.92
CA LYS A 134 0.19 -9.23 20.24
C LYS A 134 0.26 -7.70 20.34
N GLY A 135 -0.87 -7.00 20.17
CA GLY A 135 -0.98 -5.54 20.33
C GLY A 135 -0.50 -4.70 19.15
N GLY A 136 -0.37 -5.29 17.96
CA GLY A 136 0.03 -4.58 16.74
C GLY A 136 -1.12 -3.83 16.06
N TRP A 137 -0.77 -2.87 15.21
CA TRP A 137 -1.69 -2.13 14.35
C TRP A 137 -1.12 -1.97 12.94
N PHE A 138 -1.89 -2.38 11.93
CA PHE A 138 -1.40 -2.45 10.55
C PHE A 138 -2.06 -1.42 9.65
N LEU A 139 -1.26 -0.87 8.73
CA LEU A 139 -1.78 -0.18 7.56
C LEU A 139 -2.09 -1.25 6.51
N ASN A 140 -3.38 -1.51 6.27
CA ASN A 140 -3.85 -2.53 5.36
C ASN A 140 -3.85 -1.96 3.93
N GLY A 141 -2.95 -2.42 3.08
CA GLY A 141 -2.88 -1.98 1.70
C GLY A 141 -2.54 -3.12 0.77
N ILE A 142 -3.42 -3.39 -0.20
CA ILE A 142 -3.15 -4.36 -1.27
C ILE A 142 -3.03 -3.60 -2.58
N SER A 143 -1.85 -3.73 -3.19
CA SER A 143 -1.56 -3.18 -4.50
C SER A 143 -2.26 -4.02 -5.56
N LEU A 144 -3.32 -3.49 -6.18
CA LEU A 144 -3.98 -4.15 -7.31
C LEU A 144 -3.11 -4.14 -8.58
N THR A 145 -2.05 -3.34 -8.63
CA THR A 145 -1.28 -3.04 -9.86
C THR A 145 -0.38 -4.16 -10.40
N GLN A 146 -0.75 -5.42 -10.17
CA GLN A 146 0.13 -6.56 -10.41
C GLN A 146 0.07 -7.16 -11.83
N GLY A 147 -0.55 -6.50 -12.82
CA GLY A 147 -0.49 -6.98 -14.21
C GLY A 147 -1.50 -6.36 -15.18
N GLN A 148 -1.37 -6.71 -16.46
CA GLN A 148 -2.26 -6.21 -17.51
C GLN A 148 -3.48 -7.12 -17.68
N PHE A 149 -4.68 -6.54 -17.70
CA PHE A 149 -5.90 -7.26 -18.07
C PHE A 149 -6.20 -7.02 -19.54
N SER A 150 -6.51 -8.09 -20.26
CA SER A 150 -7.10 -7.97 -21.60
C SER A 150 -8.56 -7.50 -21.52
N PRO A 151 -9.12 -6.92 -22.59
CA PRO A 151 -10.54 -6.54 -22.63
C PRO A 151 -11.50 -7.69 -22.29
N GLN A 152 -11.12 -8.93 -22.60
CA GLN A 152 -11.90 -10.14 -22.31
C GLN A 152 -11.97 -10.46 -20.81
N GLN A 153 -11.11 -9.86 -19.99
CA GLN A 153 -11.02 -10.09 -18.55
C GLN A 153 -11.59 -8.94 -17.71
N GLU A 154 -12.32 -8.00 -18.31
CA GLU A 154 -12.86 -6.81 -17.64
C GLU A 154 -13.78 -7.14 -16.45
N LEU A 155 -14.63 -8.18 -16.57
CA LEU A 155 -15.47 -8.61 -15.45
C LEU A 155 -14.62 -9.15 -14.29
N THR A 156 -13.63 -10.00 -14.59
CA THR A 156 -12.70 -10.56 -13.62
C THR A 156 -11.91 -9.46 -12.92
N ARG A 157 -11.44 -8.46 -13.67
CA ARG A 157 -10.78 -7.26 -13.17
C ARG A 157 -11.63 -6.58 -12.11
N ARG A 158 -12.88 -6.23 -12.44
CA ARG A 158 -13.82 -5.56 -11.52
C ARG A 158 -14.10 -6.37 -10.27
N LEU A 159 -14.33 -7.68 -10.41
CA LEU A 159 -14.61 -8.56 -9.26
C LEU A 159 -13.40 -8.66 -8.33
N ARG A 160 -12.17 -8.72 -8.88
CA ARG A 160 -10.94 -8.70 -8.10
C ARG A 160 -10.73 -7.38 -7.37
N SER A 161 -10.97 -6.24 -8.02
CA SER A 161 -10.84 -4.93 -7.36
C SER A 161 -11.77 -4.85 -6.15
N LYS A 162 -13.02 -5.30 -6.33
CA LYS A 162 -14.01 -5.32 -5.24
C LYS A 162 -13.63 -6.28 -4.12
N ALA A 163 -13.14 -7.48 -4.44
CA ALA A 163 -12.72 -8.46 -3.44
C ALA A 163 -11.52 -7.97 -2.61
N ALA A 164 -10.51 -7.39 -3.25
CA ALA A 164 -9.36 -6.80 -2.56
C ALA A 164 -9.77 -5.59 -1.70
N CYS A 165 -10.64 -4.72 -2.23
CA CYS A 165 -11.18 -3.59 -1.49
C CYS A 165 -11.96 -4.05 -0.25
N LEU A 166 -12.83 -5.07 -0.37
CA LEU A 166 -13.52 -5.66 0.78
C LEU A 166 -12.52 -6.14 1.83
N TYR A 167 -11.51 -6.93 1.44
CA TYR A 167 -10.49 -7.40 2.37
C TYR A 167 -9.78 -6.24 3.11
N VAL A 168 -9.34 -5.22 2.37
CA VAL A 168 -8.63 -4.06 2.94
C VAL A 168 -9.53 -3.25 3.88
N MET A 169 -10.78 -3.02 3.50
CA MET A 169 -11.72 -2.15 4.22
C MET A 169 -12.36 -2.83 5.43
N THR A 170 -12.45 -4.16 5.45
CA THR A 170 -13.05 -4.92 6.57
C THR A 170 -12.01 -5.55 7.50
N GLY A 171 -10.72 -5.48 7.17
CA GLY A 171 -9.64 -5.93 8.06
C GLY A 171 -9.44 -4.96 9.22
N ARG A 172 -9.01 -5.49 10.39
CA ARG A 172 -8.57 -4.67 11.52
C ARG A 172 -7.27 -3.96 11.13
N GLY A 173 -7.23 -2.65 11.37
CA GLY A 173 -6.14 -1.78 10.95
C GLY A 173 -6.66 -0.53 10.26
N THR A 174 -5.74 0.23 9.66
CA THR A 174 -6.07 1.43 8.90
C THR A 174 -6.05 1.09 7.41
N PRO A 175 -7.14 1.28 6.65
CA PRO A 175 -7.14 0.99 5.22
C PRO A 175 -6.29 2.01 4.44
N LEU A 176 -5.48 1.53 3.50
CA LEU A 176 -4.75 2.30 2.51
C LEU A 176 -5.29 2.02 1.11
N ILE A 177 -5.83 3.05 0.47
CA ILE A 177 -6.24 3.02 -0.94
C ILE A 177 -5.22 3.86 -1.70
N ARG A 178 -4.52 3.28 -2.68
CA ARG A 178 -3.62 4.05 -3.55
C ARG A 178 -4.42 4.65 -4.70
N GLN A 179 -3.91 5.74 -5.26
CA GLN A 179 -4.51 6.37 -6.44
C GLN A 179 -4.74 5.34 -7.55
N GLY A 180 -5.96 5.28 -8.06
CA GLY A 180 -6.37 4.37 -9.11
C GLY A 180 -6.92 3.03 -8.61
N ASP A 181 -6.64 2.59 -7.38
CA ASP A 181 -7.20 1.32 -6.85
C ASP A 181 -8.74 1.38 -6.83
N GLU A 182 -9.34 2.56 -6.61
CA GLU A 182 -10.77 2.81 -6.58
C GLU A 182 -11.47 2.66 -7.95
N ILE A 183 -10.74 2.86 -9.04
CA ILE A 183 -11.21 2.58 -10.42
C ILE A 183 -10.72 1.22 -10.93
N GLY A 184 -9.97 0.50 -10.10
CA GLY A 184 -9.26 -0.72 -10.46
C GLY A 184 -8.19 -0.45 -11.52
N LEU A 185 -7.27 0.48 -11.27
CA LEU A 185 -6.12 0.71 -12.12
C LEU A 185 -5.06 -0.38 -11.84
N TYR A 186 -4.71 -1.16 -12.87
CA TYR A 186 -3.90 -2.37 -12.69
C TYR A 186 -2.44 -2.26 -13.17
N ALA A 187 -2.04 -1.10 -13.70
CA ALA A 187 -0.69 -0.90 -14.21
C ALA A 187 0.09 0.08 -13.32
N GLU A 188 1.18 -0.41 -12.72
CA GLU A 188 2.11 0.45 -11.96
C GLU A 188 2.71 1.52 -12.86
N ASN A 189 2.92 2.70 -12.29
CA ASN A 189 3.53 3.83 -12.97
C ASN A 189 2.79 4.23 -14.25
N THR A 190 1.48 4.00 -14.33
CA THR A 190 0.62 4.60 -15.36
C THR A 190 -0.03 5.87 -14.83
N PRO A 191 -0.23 6.89 -15.69
CA PRO A 191 -0.98 8.07 -15.30
C PRO A 191 -2.40 7.75 -14.82
N MET A 192 -2.89 8.52 -13.83
CA MET A 192 -4.26 8.42 -13.37
C MET A 192 -5.24 8.65 -14.52
N GLN A 193 -6.31 7.84 -14.59
CA GLN A 193 -7.28 7.88 -15.68
C GLN A 193 -8.52 8.67 -15.26
N TRP A 194 -8.51 9.98 -15.49
CA TRP A 194 -9.60 10.88 -15.09
C TRP A 194 -10.83 10.77 -16.00
N ASN A 195 -10.61 10.62 -17.31
CA ASN A 195 -11.67 10.58 -18.31
C ASN A 195 -11.23 9.90 -19.62
N ASN A 196 -12.10 9.92 -20.62
CA ASN A 196 -11.87 9.31 -21.94
C ASN A 196 -11.20 10.25 -22.97
N SER A 197 -10.68 11.41 -22.55
CA SER A 197 -9.96 12.32 -23.44
C SER A 197 -8.53 11.82 -23.70
N ARG A 198 -7.78 12.53 -24.56
CA ARG A 198 -6.36 12.25 -24.81
C ARG A 198 -5.58 12.15 -23.49
N ALA A 199 -4.68 11.16 -23.39
CA ALA A 199 -3.89 10.87 -22.19
C ALA A 199 -4.75 10.70 -20.91
N ALA A 200 -5.99 10.22 -21.08
CA ALA A 200 -6.98 10.05 -20.02
C ALA A 200 -7.25 11.31 -19.17
N GLY A 201 -7.03 12.50 -19.74
CA GLY A 201 -7.15 13.77 -19.03
C GLY A 201 -6.03 14.07 -18.04
N PHE A 202 -4.95 13.28 -18.01
CA PHE A 202 -3.83 13.48 -17.09
C PHE A 202 -2.95 14.67 -17.45
N THR A 203 -2.71 14.89 -18.75
CA THR A 203 -1.85 15.97 -19.24
C THR A 203 -2.28 16.41 -20.64
N LEU A 204 -1.99 17.67 -20.97
CA LEU A 204 -2.09 18.19 -22.34
C LEU A 204 -0.84 17.86 -23.18
N GLY A 205 0.26 17.49 -22.53
CA GLY A 205 1.53 17.14 -23.16
C GLY A 205 1.69 15.64 -23.42
N THR A 206 2.93 15.18 -23.49
CA THR A 206 3.28 13.76 -23.54
C THR A 206 3.66 13.28 -22.15
N SER A 207 3.09 12.17 -21.71
CA SER A 207 3.46 11.59 -20.43
C SER A 207 4.84 10.95 -20.54
N ARG A 208 5.71 11.20 -19.55
CA ARG A 208 7.02 10.53 -19.45
C ARG A 208 6.92 9.09 -18.93
N LEU A 209 5.74 8.69 -18.46
CA LEU A 209 5.47 7.37 -17.91
C LEU A 209 5.09 6.37 -19.01
N LYS A 210 5.60 5.12 -18.91
CA LYS A 210 5.24 4.04 -19.85
C LYS A 210 3.75 3.73 -19.74
N GLY A 211 2.99 4.15 -20.74
CA GLY A 211 1.53 3.97 -20.82
C GLY A 211 0.92 4.70 -22.02
N ASP A 212 1.60 5.74 -22.50
CA ASP A 212 1.19 6.58 -23.64
C ASP A 212 1.02 5.84 -24.98
N ARG A 213 1.48 4.59 -25.13
CA ARG A 213 1.26 3.79 -26.35
C ARG A 213 0.32 2.60 -26.17
N ALA A 214 0.02 2.19 -24.94
CA ALA A 214 -0.77 0.97 -24.67
C ALA A 214 -2.26 1.24 -24.41
N LEU A 215 -2.68 2.49 -24.27
CA LEU A 215 -4.07 2.87 -23.95
C LEU A 215 -4.88 3.37 -25.17
N TRP A 216 -4.32 3.31 -26.38
CA TRP A 216 -5.00 3.72 -27.61
C TRP A 216 -6.09 2.75 -28.08
N HIS A 217 -6.29 1.61 -27.41
CA HIS A 217 -7.27 0.61 -27.82
C HIS A 217 -8.07 0.06 -26.65
N THR A 218 -8.80 0.93 -25.97
CA THR A 218 -10.15 0.55 -25.55
C THR A 218 -11.11 1.59 -26.12
N PRO A 219 -11.68 1.36 -27.32
CA PRO A 219 -12.93 2.02 -27.60
C PRO A 219 -13.88 1.55 -26.50
N VAL A 220 -14.24 2.44 -25.57
CA VAL A 220 -15.57 2.36 -24.97
C VAL A 220 -16.49 2.46 -26.18
N ARG A 221 -16.83 1.30 -26.76
CA ARG A 221 -17.89 1.21 -27.76
C ARG A 221 -19.06 1.86 -27.06
N THR A 222 -19.42 3.05 -27.54
CA THR A 222 -20.70 3.70 -27.32
C THR A 222 -21.78 2.77 -27.87
N GLY A 223 -22.01 1.66 -27.18
CA GLY A 223 -23.18 0.83 -27.32
C GLY A 223 -24.26 1.57 -26.57
N ARG A 224 -25.08 2.30 -27.32
CA ARG A 224 -26.36 2.86 -26.87
C ARG A 224 -27.07 1.85 -25.96
N LYS A 225 -27.08 2.11 -24.66
CA LYS A 225 -28.27 2.03 -23.80
C LYS A 225 -28.08 3.08 -22.72
N ALA A 226 -28.61 4.26 -23.00
CA ALA A 226 -29.05 5.14 -21.94
C ALA A 226 -30.06 4.34 -21.09
N CYS A 227 -29.66 3.89 -19.91
CA CYS A 227 -30.62 3.77 -18.83
C CYS A 227 -30.74 5.17 -18.24
N LEU A 228 -31.71 5.94 -18.75
CA LEU A 228 -32.35 6.95 -17.95
C LEU A 228 -32.87 6.25 -16.69
N TRP A 229 -32.51 6.77 -15.53
CA TRP A 229 -33.32 6.62 -14.34
C TRP A 229 -33.92 7.99 -14.05
N SER A 230 -35.20 8.12 -14.41
CA SER A 230 -36.19 8.88 -13.65
C SER A 230 -36.41 8.24 -12.29
#